data_AF-A0A4R3YGR5-F1
#
_entry.id   AF-A0A4R3YGR5-F1
#
_cell.length_a   1.000
_cell.length_b   1.000
_cell.length_c   1.000
_cell.angle_alpha   90.00
_cell.angle_beta   90.00
_cell.angle_gamma   90.00
#
_symmetry.space_group_name_H-M   'P 1'
#
loop_
_entity.id
_entity.type
_entity.pdbx_description
1 polymer ?
#
loop_
_entity_poly.entity_id
_entity_poly.type
_entity_poly.pdbx_seq_one_letter_code
_entity_poly.pdbx_strand_id
1 'polypeptide(L)'
;MLYLGRSEFLPWHSSATGRSWRDIDERMRTLLLALIRLLGWAYLAAAFAGFCGIYVTFFAAGGLPSLLVLQCLGLLVAIPPLMVTMRIRASTGASTPVWPVAAVVALFTMGIVLMLVSTLCRA
;
A
#
# COMPACT_ATOMS: atom_id res chain seq x y z
N MET A 1 7.29 -5.43 -6.61
CA MET A 1 7.96 -5.92 -7.83
C MET A 1 7.05 -5.96 -9.06
N LEU A 2 5.80 -6.40 -8.94
CA LEU A 2 4.86 -6.50 -10.08
C LEU A 2 4.65 -5.20 -10.88
N TYR A 3 4.84 -4.01 -10.27
CA TYR A 3 4.63 -2.70 -10.90
C TYR A 3 5.88 -2.11 -11.59
N LEU A 4 7.11 -2.42 -11.14
CA LEU A 4 8.33 -1.78 -11.67
C LEU A 4 8.69 -2.25 -13.09
N GLY A 5 8.53 -3.55 -13.37
CA GLY A 5 8.86 -4.15 -14.66
C GLY A 5 7.73 -4.10 -15.69
N ARG A 6 6.63 -3.42 -15.39
CA ARG A 6 5.44 -3.40 -16.26
C ARG A 6 5.67 -2.56 -17.51
N SER A 7 5.20 -3.11 -18.63
CA SER A 7 5.09 -2.44 -19.93
C SER A 7 3.65 -2.05 -20.29
N GLU A 8 2.65 -2.55 -19.56
CA GLU A 8 1.22 -2.31 -19.81
C GLU A 8 0.41 -2.24 -18.52
N PHE A 9 -0.83 -1.74 -18.56
CA PHE A 9 -1.69 -1.67 -17.37
C PHE A 9 -2.18 -3.01 -16.86
N LEU A 10 -2.54 -3.08 -15.57
CA LEU A 10 -3.22 -4.26 -15.05
C LEU A 10 -4.61 -4.42 -15.69
N PRO A 11 -5.12 -5.66 -15.84
CA PRO A 11 -6.43 -5.92 -16.45
C PRO A 11 -7.58 -5.09 -15.86
N TRP A 12 -7.55 -4.82 -14.56
CA TRP A 12 -8.56 -3.99 -13.90
C TRP A 12 -8.52 -2.50 -14.32
N HIS A 13 -7.40 -1.99 -14.84
CA HIS A 13 -7.36 -0.63 -15.40
C HIS A 13 -8.14 -0.56 -16.71
N SER A 14 -8.09 -1.61 -17.53
CA SER A 14 -8.86 -1.67 -18.77
C SER A 14 -10.35 -1.70 -18.46
N SER A 15 -10.78 -2.46 -17.44
CA SER A 15 -12.18 -2.42 -16.99
C SER A 15 -12.55 -1.09 -16.33
N ALA A 16 -11.64 -0.44 -15.60
CA ALA A 16 -11.89 0.86 -15.00
C ALA A 16 -11.98 2.01 -16.02
N THR A 17 -11.19 1.95 -17.10
CA THR A 17 -11.14 2.98 -18.14
C THR A 17 -12.06 2.72 -19.32
N GLY A 18 -12.59 1.49 -19.44
CA GLY A 18 -13.37 1.04 -20.59
C GLY A 18 -12.58 1.01 -21.90
N ARG A 19 -11.25 1.01 -21.84
CA ARG A 19 -10.36 1.04 -23.02
C ARG A 19 -9.33 -0.08 -22.97
N SER A 20 -8.96 -0.60 -24.15
CA SER A 20 -7.77 -1.43 -24.27
C SER A 20 -6.53 -0.56 -24.13
N TRP A 21 -5.42 -1.16 -23.67
CA TRP A 21 -4.12 -0.49 -23.63
C TRP A 21 -3.73 0.07 -25.01
N ARG A 22 -4.05 -0.68 -26.07
CA ARG A 22 -3.77 -0.31 -27.48
C ARG A 22 -4.60 0.87 -27.99
N ASP A 23 -5.68 1.23 -27.31
CA ASP A 23 -6.58 2.32 -27.71
C ASP A 23 -6.21 3.65 -27.05
N ILE A 24 -5.14 3.66 -26.26
CA ILE A 24 -4.67 4.83 -25.52
C ILE A 24 -3.51 5.46 -26.27
N ASP A 25 -3.53 6.79 -26.33
CA ASP A 25 -2.48 7.58 -26.98
C ASP A 25 -1.10 7.29 -26.37
N GLU A 26 -0.09 7.21 -27.21
CA GLU A 26 1.27 6.82 -26.80
C GLU A 26 1.89 7.76 -25.75
N ARG A 27 1.56 9.06 -25.79
CA ARG A 27 2.00 10.02 -24.76
C ARG A 27 1.33 9.73 -23.43
N MET A 28 0.04 9.40 -23.44
CA MET A 28 -0.70 9.00 -22.24
C MET A 28 -0.19 7.68 -21.68
N ARG A 29 0.14 6.71 -22.54
CA ARG A 29 0.78 5.44 -22.13
C ARG A 29 2.06 5.68 -21.35
N THR A 30 2.91 6.56 -21.87
CA THR A 30 4.18 6.92 -21.22
C THR A 30 3.96 7.50 -19.83
N LEU A 31 3.02 8.43 -19.67
CA LEU A 31 2.67 9.01 -18.38
C LEU A 31 2.12 7.96 -17.39
N LEU A 32 1.23 7.09 -17.85
CA LEU A 32 0.64 6.05 -17.00
C LEU A 32 1.68 5.03 -16.55
N LEU A 33 2.61 4.63 -17.44
CA LEU A 33 3.73 3.77 -17.06
C LEU A 33 4.67 4.44 -16.06
N ALA A 34 4.96 5.72 -16.24
CA ALA A 34 5.75 6.49 -15.28
C ALA A 34 5.10 6.47 -13.88
N LEU A 35 3.79 6.69 -13.80
CA LEU A 35 3.04 6.63 -12.55
C LEU A 35 3.02 5.22 -11.93
N ILE A 36 2.80 4.18 -12.74
CA ILE A 36 2.84 2.78 -12.32
C ILE A 36 4.21 2.43 -11.71
N ARG A 37 5.29 2.85 -12.36
CA ARG A 37 6.66 2.59 -11.89
C ARG A 37 7.00 3.39 -10.65
N LEU A 38 6.62 4.67 -10.60
CA LEU A 38 6.79 5.52 -9.42
C LEU A 38 6.08 4.92 -8.20
N LEU A 39 4.85 4.44 -8.38
CA LEU A 39 4.11 3.75 -7.33
C LEU A 39 4.83 2.46 -6.89
N GLY A 40 5.42 1.72 -7.84
CA GLY A 40 6.28 0.58 -7.54
C GLY A 40 7.49 0.95 -6.67
N TRP A 41 8.18 2.05 -6.99
CA TRP A 41 9.30 2.57 -6.20
C TRP A 41 8.86 3.05 -4.81
N ALA A 42 7.71 3.72 -4.71
CA ALA A 42 7.15 4.15 -3.43
C ALA A 42 6.88 2.95 -2.50
N TYR A 43 6.31 1.86 -3.02
CA TYR A 43 6.13 0.65 -2.22
C TYR A 43 7.44 -0.04 -1.84
N LEU A 44 8.47 0.01 -2.69
CA LEU A 44 9.78 -0.52 -2.35
C LEU A 44 10.44 0.30 -1.23
N ALA A 45 10.36 1.63 -1.31
CA ALA A 45 10.84 2.52 -0.27
C ALA A 45 10.09 2.31 1.06
N ALA A 46 8.76 2.12 1.00
CA ALA A 46 7.95 1.82 2.18
C ALA A 46 8.32 0.47 2.80
N ALA A 47 8.57 -0.57 1.99
CA ALA A 47 9.03 -1.87 2.48
C ALA A 47 10.40 -1.76 3.17
N PHE A 48 11.33 -0.99 2.59
CA PHE A 48 12.63 -0.72 3.19
C PHE A 48 12.50 0.06 4.51
N ALA A 49 11.67 1.10 4.55
CA ALA A 49 11.37 1.86 5.77
C ALA A 49 10.75 0.97 6.85
N GLY A 50 9.83 0.07 6.47
CA GLY A 50 9.25 -0.92 7.39
C GLY A 50 10.30 -1.88 7.94
N PHE A 51 11.22 -2.37 7.10
CA PHE A 51 12.34 -3.20 7.55
C PHE A 51 13.24 -2.47 8.55
N CYS A 52 13.65 -1.23 8.25
CA CYS A 52 14.41 -0.40 9.17
C CYS A 52 13.65 -0.14 10.47
N GLY A 53 12.34 0.12 10.40
CA GLY A 53 11.49 0.34 11.56
C GLY A 53 11.39 -0.90 12.47
N ILE A 54 11.27 -2.10 11.89
CA ILE A 54 11.35 -3.38 12.64
C ILE A 54 12.72 -3.50 13.31
N TYR A 55 13.81 -3.25 12.58
CA TYR A 55 15.15 -3.30 13.15
C TYR A 55 15.30 -2.36 14.36
N VAL A 56 14.88 -1.10 14.22
CA VAL A 56 14.95 -0.10 15.30
C VAL A 56 14.11 -0.55 16.49
N THR A 57 12.92 -1.09 16.23
CA THR A 57 11.97 -1.51 17.27
C THR A 57 12.48 -2.69 18.08
N PHE A 58 13.14 -3.67 17.46
CA PHE A 58 13.54 -4.90 18.17
C PHE A 58 15.02 -4.95 18.56
N PHE A 59 15.89 -4.21 17.88
CA PHE A 59 17.35 -4.37 18.03
C PHE A 59 18.11 -3.08 18.38
N ALA A 60 17.52 -1.89 18.22
CA ALA A 60 18.24 -0.63 18.49
C ALA A 60 17.64 0.19 19.64
N ALA A 61 16.42 0.69 19.49
CA ALA A 61 15.79 1.56 20.48
C ALA A 61 14.87 0.80 21.44
N GLY A 62 14.12 -0.18 20.93
CA GLY A 62 13.12 -0.89 21.75
C GLY A 62 11.89 -0.04 22.08
N GLY A 63 10.96 -0.67 22.80
CA GLY A 63 9.89 0.03 23.52
C GLY A 63 8.65 0.42 22.72
N LEU A 64 7.66 0.93 23.44
CA LEU A 64 6.35 1.30 22.90
C LEU A 64 6.39 2.45 21.87
N PRO A 65 7.22 3.50 22.02
CA PRO A 65 7.24 4.59 21.05
C PRO A 65 7.67 4.13 19.65
N SER A 66 8.67 3.24 19.55
CA SER A 66 9.15 2.72 18.26
C SER A 66 8.11 1.82 17.60
N LEU A 67 7.43 0.97 18.38
CA LEU A 67 6.27 0.19 17.92
C LEU A 67 5.16 1.10 17.39
N LEU A 68 4.79 2.16 18.13
CA LEU A 68 3.74 3.08 17.72
C LEU A 68 4.08 3.78 16.40
N VAL A 69 5.30 4.29 16.26
CA VAL A 69 5.78 4.92 15.01
C VAL A 69 5.71 3.94 13.84
N LEU A 70 6.15 2.70 14.03
CA LEU A 70 6.09 1.66 12.99
C LEU A 70 4.64 1.40 12.55
N GLN A 71 3.70 1.26 13.49
CA GLN A 71 2.29 1.02 13.17
C GLN A 71 1.65 2.23 12.46
N CYS A 72 1.90 3.45 12.94
CA CYS A 72 1.38 4.67 12.34
C CYS A 72 1.89 4.88 10.91
N LEU A 73 3.18 4.67 10.66
CA LEU A 73 3.76 4.75 9.32
C LEU A 73 3.16 3.69 8.39
N GLY A 74 2.97 2.47 8.88
CA GLY A 74 2.32 1.40 8.13
C GLY A 74 0.90 1.75 7.69
N LEU A 75 0.09 2.29 8.60
CA LEU A 75 -1.26 2.76 8.29
C LEU A 75 -1.25 3.94 7.31
N LEU A 76 -0.34 4.89 7.50
CA LEU A 76 -0.19 6.04 6.60
C LEU A 76 0.11 5.59 5.16
N VAL A 77 0.90 4.53 5.00
CA VAL A 77 1.20 3.95 3.69
C VAL A 77 0.02 3.14 3.14
N ALA A 78 -0.70 2.39 3.97
CA ALA A 78 -1.71 1.43 3.53
C ALA A 78 -3.13 2.02 3.30
N ILE A 79 -3.51 3.05 4.06
CA ILE A 79 -4.85 3.66 3.99
C ILE A 79 -5.11 4.37 2.65
N PRO A 80 -4.21 5.23 2.12
CA PRO A 80 -4.50 5.94 0.87
C PRO A 80 -4.72 5.00 -0.32
N PRO A 81 -3.91 3.94 -0.53
CA PRO A 81 -4.20 2.93 -1.55
C PRO A 81 -5.54 2.22 -1.37
N LEU A 82 -5.95 1.94 -0.12
CA LEU A 82 -7.25 1.34 0.16
C LEU A 82 -8.39 2.28 -0.27
N MET A 83 -8.32 3.55 0.12
CA MET A 83 -9.31 4.56 -0.26
C MET A 83 -9.42 4.71 -1.78
N VAL A 84 -8.27 4.77 -2.47
CA VAL A 84 -8.23 4.89 -3.94
C VAL A 84 -8.82 3.66 -4.62
N THR A 85 -8.43 2.45 -4.20
CA THR A 85 -8.94 1.21 -4.81
C THR A 85 -10.43 1.00 -4.55
N MET A 86 -10.93 1.37 -3.35
CA MET A 86 -12.36 1.38 -3.04
C MET A 86 -13.13 2.37 -3.90
N ARG A 87 -12.62 3.61 -4.04
CA ARG A 87 -13.25 4.65 -4.85
C ARG A 87 -13.33 4.25 -6.32
N ILE A 88 -12.25 3.72 -6.89
CA ILE A 88 -12.25 3.24 -8.27
C ILE A 88 -13.27 2.12 -8.46
N ARG A 89 -13.33 1.14 -7.54
CA ARG A 89 -14.32 0.06 -7.60
C ARG A 89 -15.75 0.59 -7.55
N ALA A 90 -16.03 1.52 -6.64
CA ALA A 90 -17.35 2.12 -6.49
C ALA A 90 -17.77 2.93 -7.73
N SER A 91 -16.83 3.64 -8.37
CA SER A 91 -17.12 4.49 -9.52
C SER A 91 -17.13 3.76 -10.87
N THR A 92 -16.40 2.64 -11.01
CA THR A 92 -16.20 1.97 -12.31
C THR A 92 -16.69 0.53 -12.36
N GLY A 93 -17.01 -0.08 -11.21
CA GLY A 93 -17.34 -1.51 -11.14
C GLY A 93 -16.14 -2.45 -11.36
N ALA A 94 -14.94 -1.93 -11.60
CA ALA A 94 -13.74 -2.73 -11.84
C ALA A 94 -13.36 -3.57 -10.62
N SER A 95 -12.83 -4.77 -10.87
CA SER A 95 -12.30 -5.68 -9.86
C SER A 95 -10.93 -5.22 -9.33
N THR A 96 -10.92 -4.10 -8.61
CA THR A 96 -9.72 -3.59 -7.94
C THR A 96 -9.30 -4.49 -6.76
N PRO A 97 -8.02 -4.54 -6.41
CA PRO A 97 -7.50 -5.41 -5.34
C PRO A 97 -7.79 -4.84 -3.94
N VAL A 98 -9.05 -4.57 -3.60
CA VAL A 98 -9.44 -4.02 -2.30
C VAL A 98 -9.07 -4.97 -1.16
N TRP A 99 -9.33 -6.27 -1.31
CA TRP A 99 -9.14 -7.26 -0.24
C TRP A 99 -7.68 -7.40 0.22
N PRO A 100 -6.69 -7.56 -0.68
CA PRO A 100 -5.29 -7.59 -0.27
C PRO A 100 -4.86 -6.32 0.47
N VAL A 101 -5.30 -5.14 0.03
CA VAL A 101 -4.93 -3.87 0.66
C VAL A 101 -5.64 -3.72 2.03
N ALA A 102 -6.91 -4.13 2.12
CA ALA A 102 -7.65 -4.14 3.37
C ALA A 102 -7.01 -5.08 4.41
N ALA A 103 -6.49 -6.24 3.98
CA ALA A 103 -5.77 -7.16 4.86
C ALA A 103 -4.51 -6.51 5.46
N VAL A 104 -3.77 -5.73 4.67
CA VAL A 104 -2.60 -4.98 5.18
C VAL A 104 -3.02 -3.94 6.23
N VAL A 105 -4.08 -3.18 5.97
CA VAL A 105 -4.62 -2.24 6.97
C VAL A 105 -5.04 -2.97 8.24
N ALA A 106 -5.74 -4.11 8.11
CA ALA A 106 -6.16 -4.94 9.24
C ALA A 106 -4.99 -5.48 10.07
N LEU A 107 -3.87 -5.82 9.43
CA LEU A 107 -2.66 -6.26 10.14
C LEU A 107 -2.07 -5.13 11.00
N PHE A 108 -1.97 -3.91 10.47
CA PHE A 108 -1.46 -2.77 11.23
C PHE A 108 -2.43 -2.36 12.36
N THR A 109 -3.75 -2.39 12.13
CA THR A 109 -4.72 -2.10 13.21
C THR A 109 -4.69 -3.18 14.29
N MET A 110 -4.57 -4.46 13.91
CA MET A 110 -4.40 -5.56 14.88
C MET A 110 -3.11 -5.39 15.69
N GLY A 111 -2.03 -4.93 15.05
CA GLY A 111 -0.78 -4.58 15.72
C GLY A 111 -0.96 -3.51 16.81
N ILE A 112 -1.74 -2.46 16.53
CA ILE A 112 -2.08 -1.43 17.53
C ILE A 112 -2.90 -2.02 18.68
N VAL A 113 -3.92 -2.83 18.39
CA VAL A 113 -4.77 -3.45 19.42
C VAL A 113 -3.92 -4.32 20.35
N LEU A 114 -3.06 -5.17 19.79
CA LEU A 114 -2.16 -6.02 20.56
C LEU A 114 -1.17 -5.19 21.39
N MET A 115 -0.63 -4.10 20.84
CA MET A 115 0.23 -3.18 21.57
C MET A 115 -0.50 -2.62 22.81
N LEU A 116 -1.72 -2.10 22.64
CA LEU A 116 -2.51 -1.52 23.72
C LEU A 116 -2.87 -2.55 24.81
N VAL A 117 -3.34 -3.74 24.41
CA VAL A 117 -3.62 -4.84 25.35
C VAL A 117 -2.37 -5.20 26.14
N SER A 118 -1.21 -5.33 25.47
CA SER A 118 0.05 -5.68 26.11
C SER A 118 0.53 -4.64 27.12
N THR A 119 0.19 -3.36 26.92
CA THR A 119 0.51 -2.29 27.86
C THR A 119 -0.43 -2.27 29.06
N LEU A 120 -1.72 -2.50 28.83
CA LEU A 120 -2.73 -2.53 29.88
C LEU A 120 -2.55 -3.72 30.83
N CYS A 121 -2.10 -4.87 30.33
CA CYS A 121 -1.81 -6.03 31.18
C CYS A 121 -0.49 -5.93 31.96
N ARG A 122 0.37 -4.94 31.67
CA ARG A 122 1.63 -4.71 32.39
C ARG A 122 1.54 -3.56 33.41
N ALA A 123 0.46 -2.77 33.37
CA ALA A 123 0.17 -1.69 34.30
C ALA A 123 -0.62 -2.23 35.50
#